data_AF-P43495-F1
#
_entry.id   AF-P43495-F1
#
_cell.length_a   1.000
_cell.length_b   1.000
_cell.length_c   1.000
_cell.angle_alpha   90.00
_cell.angle_beta   90.00
_cell.angle_gamma   90.00
#
_symmetry.space_group_name_H-M   'P 1'
#
loop_
_entity.id
_entity.type
_entity.pdbx_description
1 polymer ?
#
loop_
_entity_poly.entity_id
_entity_poly.type
_entity_poly.pdbx_seq_one_letter_code
_entity_poly.pdbx_strand_id
1 'polypeptide(L)'
;MRGRLRIERVVTDVGDRLVNVAICTHGHNDHVTVAPELAERLHALVPLHPGATTGRSYSDFPTTIGSIRDRLFALPEETLVHTGHGDGTTIGTEAPHLAEWIARGQ
;
A
#
# COMPACT_ATOMS: atom_id res chain seq x y z
N MET A 1 -21.85 -0.15 2.43
CA MET A 1 -20.80 -0.94 3.11
C MET A 1 -19.44 -0.42 2.60
N ARG A 2 -18.41 -0.31 3.46
CA ARG A 2 -17.07 0.20 3.09
C ARG A 2 -16.61 -0.38 1.75
N GLY A 3 -16.20 0.50 0.83
CA GLY A 3 -16.12 0.20 -0.59
C GLY A 3 -15.05 -0.84 -0.90
N ARG A 4 -15.46 -1.97 -1.47
CA ARG A 4 -14.56 -2.96 -2.05
C ARG A 4 -13.55 -2.27 -2.98
N LEU A 5 -12.26 -2.56 -2.81
CA LEU A 5 -11.26 -2.20 -3.80
C LEU A 5 -11.69 -2.73 -5.17
N ARG A 6 -11.86 -1.85 -6.15
CA ARG A 6 -12.13 -2.27 -7.53
C ARG A 6 -10.79 -2.53 -8.21
N ILE A 7 -10.47 -3.79 -8.47
CA ILE A 7 -9.22 -4.20 -9.14
C ILE A 7 -9.08 -3.48 -10.47
N GLU A 8 -10.18 -3.28 -11.19
CA GLU A 8 -10.22 -2.58 -12.47
C GLU A 8 -9.70 -1.14 -12.35
N ARG A 9 -9.98 -0.47 -11.23
CA ARG A 9 -9.44 0.87 -10.99
C ARG A 9 -7.93 0.81 -10.86
N VAL A 10 -7.41 -0.10 -10.03
CA VAL A 10 -5.96 -0.25 -9.83
C VAL A 10 -5.25 -0.60 -11.14
N VAL A 11 -5.80 -1.54 -11.90
CA VAL A 11 -5.24 -1.94 -13.21
C VAL A 11 -5.28 -0.76 -14.19
N THR A 12 -6.35 0.03 -14.20
CA THR A 12 -6.46 1.22 -15.07
C THR A 12 -5.45 2.31 -14.66
N ASP A 13 -5.32 2.58 -13.36
CA ASP A 13 -4.42 3.61 -12.84
C ASP A 13 -2.94 3.25 -13.10
N VAL A 14 -2.60 1.96 -12.98
CA VAL A 14 -1.28 1.42 -13.33
C VAL A 14 -1.02 1.50 -14.84
N GLY A 15 -1.99 1.14 -15.67
CA GLY A 15 -1.84 1.07 -17.13
C GLY A 15 -0.77 0.07 -17.54
N ASP A 16 0.06 0.43 -18.52
CA ASP A 16 1.13 -0.45 -19.06
C ASP A 16 2.43 -0.43 -18.22
N ARG A 17 2.40 0.15 -17.02
CA ARG A 17 3.59 0.26 -16.16
C ARG A 17 3.90 -1.07 -15.49
N LEU A 18 5.18 -1.40 -15.40
CA LEU A 18 5.63 -2.54 -14.61
C LEU A 18 5.45 -2.23 -13.11
N VAL A 19 4.69 -3.07 -12.42
CA VAL A 19 4.50 -2.97 -10.97
C VAL A 19 5.52 -3.87 -10.28
N ASN A 20 6.47 -3.24 -9.59
CA ASN A 20 7.52 -3.99 -8.89
C ASN A 20 6.98 -4.72 -7.65
N VAL A 21 6.05 -4.09 -6.92
CA VAL A 21 5.44 -4.65 -5.70
C VAL A 21 4.10 -3.99 -5.42
N ALA A 22 3.13 -4.77 -4.94
CA ALA A 22 1.90 -4.25 -4.34
C ALA A 22 1.89 -4.63 -2.86
N ILE A 23 1.91 -3.63 -1.97
CA ILE A 23 2.07 -3.86 -0.52
C ILE A 23 0.72 -3.73 0.17
N CYS A 24 0.29 -4.77 0.88
CA CYS A 24 -0.82 -4.67 1.81
C CYS A 24 -0.31 -4.17 3.16
N THR A 25 -0.57 -2.91 3.49
CA THR A 25 -0.16 -2.31 4.78
C THR A 25 -0.92 -2.90 5.98
N HIS A 26 -2.10 -3.48 5.73
CA HIS A 26 -2.95 -4.13 6.73
C HIS A 26 -3.87 -5.17 6.06
N GLY A 27 -4.48 -6.04 6.86
CA GLY A 27 -5.17 -7.25 6.41
C GLY A 27 -6.68 -7.18 6.31
N HIS A 28 -7.27 -6.02 5.96
CA HIS A 28 -8.72 -5.97 5.81
C HIS A 28 -9.19 -6.82 4.61
N ASN A 29 -10.37 -7.42 4.75
CA ASN A 29 -10.94 -8.36 3.78
C ASN A 29 -11.10 -7.77 2.37
N ASP A 30 -11.35 -6.47 2.25
CA ASP A 30 -11.46 -5.76 0.98
C ASP A 30 -10.12 -5.62 0.22
N HIS A 31 -8.99 -5.89 0.88
CA HIS A 31 -7.67 -5.99 0.26
C HIS A 31 -7.22 -7.46 0.09
N VAL A 32 -7.29 -8.28 1.14
CA VAL A 32 -6.70 -9.62 1.11
C VAL A 32 -7.44 -10.60 0.21
N THR A 33 -8.77 -10.45 0.07
CA THR A 33 -9.56 -11.35 -0.79
C THR A 33 -9.32 -11.12 -2.29
N VAL A 34 -8.85 -9.92 -2.65
CA VAL A 34 -8.56 -9.54 -4.04
C VAL A 34 -7.07 -9.60 -4.38
N ALA A 35 -6.20 -9.79 -3.38
CA ALA A 35 -4.75 -9.79 -3.57
C ALA A 35 -4.24 -10.82 -4.60
N PRO A 36 -4.74 -12.08 -4.65
CA PRO A 36 -4.29 -13.04 -5.66
C PRO A 36 -4.64 -12.59 -7.10
N GLU A 37 -5.87 -12.11 -7.30
CA GLU A 37 -6.32 -11.61 -8.61
C GLU A 37 -5.53 -10.36 -9.02
N LEU A 38 -5.24 -9.46 -8.07
CA LEU A 38 -4.41 -8.29 -8.34
C LEU A 38 -2.97 -8.67 -8.70
N ALA A 39 -2.39 -9.66 -8.01
CA ALA A 39 -1.04 -10.15 -8.28
C ALA A 39 -0.92 -10.71 -9.70
N GLU A 40 -1.92 -11.51 -10.12
CA GLU A 40 -1.98 -12.08 -11.46
C GLU A 40 -2.06 -10.99 -12.53
N ARG A 41 -2.97 -10.01 -12.36
CA ARG A 41 -3.19 -8.96 -13.36
C ARG A 41 -2.05 -7.96 -13.48
N LEU A 42 -1.30 -7.73 -12.40
CA LEU A 42 -0.17 -6.79 -12.38
C LEU A 42 1.19 -7.49 -12.59
N HIS A 43 1.22 -8.82 -12.67
CA HIS A 43 2.45 -9.62 -12.66
C HIS A 43 3.41 -9.22 -11.52
N ALA A 44 2.84 -8.86 -10.37
CA ALA A 44 3.56 -8.29 -9.25
C ALA A 44 3.42 -9.17 -8.01
N LEU A 45 4.48 -9.21 -7.20
CA LEU A 45 4.39 -9.81 -5.87
C LEU A 45 3.46 -8.95 -5.01
N VAL A 46 2.51 -9.60 -4.34
CA VAL A 46 1.66 -9.00 -3.30
C VAL A 46 2.06 -9.58 -1.94
N PRO A 47 3.23 -9.20 -1.38
CA PRO A 47 3.62 -9.66 -0.06
C PRO A 47 2.61 -9.15 0.97
N LEU A 48 1.94 -10.09 1.64
CA LEU A 48 1.13 -9.81 2.81
C LEU A 48 2.00 -9.94 4.06
N HIS A 49 2.00 -8.94 4.94
CA HIS A 49 2.64 -9.10 6.24
C HIS A 49 1.91 -10.20 7.03
N PRO A 50 2.59 -11.22 7.61
CA PRO A 50 1.95 -12.34 8.30
C PRO A 50 0.94 -11.91 9.38
N GLY A 51 1.20 -10.79 10.05
CA GLY A 51 0.33 -10.19 11.06
C GLY A 51 -1.03 -9.70 10.55
N ALA A 52 -1.27 -9.70 9.24
CA ALA A 52 -2.51 -9.24 8.61
C ALA A 52 -3.69 -10.23 8.75
N THR A 53 -3.44 -11.52 9.05
CA THR A 53 -4.45 -12.59 8.83
C THR A 53 -5.25 -13.01 10.06
N THR A 54 -4.97 -12.49 11.27
CA THR A 54 -5.61 -12.95 12.51
C THR A 54 -6.51 -11.90 13.15
N GLY A 55 -7.65 -11.58 12.52
CA GLY A 55 -8.90 -11.10 13.15
C GLY A 55 -8.92 -9.95 14.19
N ARG A 56 -7.82 -9.31 14.55
CA ARG A 56 -7.73 -8.21 15.52
C ARG A 56 -6.66 -7.22 15.05
N SER A 57 -6.97 -5.93 15.19
CA SER A 57 -6.21 -4.78 14.68
C SER A 57 -4.77 -4.75 15.20
N TYR A 58 -3.83 -5.39 14.49
CA TYR A 58 -2.39 -5.30 14.75
C TYR A 58 -1.68 -4.36 13.75
N SER A 59 -2.37 -3.34 13.25
CA SER A 59 -1.64 -2.20 12.66
C SER A 59 -0.91 -1.50 13.82
N ASP A 60 0.31 -1.95 14.11
CA ASP A 60 1.21 -1.26 15.03
C ASP A 60 1.74 -0.03 14.32
N PHE A 61 1.33 1.15 14.79
CA PHE A 61 1.70 2.42 14.17
C PHE A 61 3.23 2.59 14.08
N PRO A 62 4.02 2.36 15.16
CA PRO A 62 5.48 2.40 15.10
C PRO A 62 6.09 1.48 14.03
N THR A 63 5.63 0.23 13.93
CA THR A 63 6.13 -0.74 12.93
C THR A 63 5.77 -0.32 11.51
N THR A 64 4.56 0.21 11.32
CA THR A 64 4.08 0.69 10.01
C THR A 64 4.90 1.89 9.56
N ILE A 65 5.05 2.90 10.43
CA ILE A 65 5.88 4.08 10.16
C ILE A 65 7.34 3.69 9.92
N GLY A 66 7.90 2.79 10.72
CA GLY A 66 9.26 2.28 10.53
C GLY A 66 9.44 1.63 9.16
N SER A 67 8.47 0.81 8.73
CA SER A 67 8.49 0.17 7.42
C SER A 67 8.36 1.18 6.27
N ILE A 68 7.50 2.20 6.39
CA ILE A 68 7.37 3.27 5.40
C ILE A 68 8.69 4.02 5.27
N ARG A 69 9.26 4.47 6.39
CA ARG A 69 10.52 5.21 6.42
C ARG A 69 11.68 4.40 5.84
N ASP A 70 11.84 3.16 6.29
CA ASP A 70 13.06 2.38 6.00
C ASP A 70 12.99 1.66 4.65
N ARG A 71 11.79 1.44 4.09
CA ARG A 71 11.61 0.69 2.84
C ARG A 71 10.97 1.48 1.72
N LEU A 72 9.91 2.25 1.98
CA LEU A 72 9.25 3.01 0.91
C LEU A 72 10.02 4.29 0.60
N PHE A 73 10.41 5.06 1.63
CA PHE A 73 11.16 6.30 1.44
C PHE A 73 12.64 6.10 1.15
N ALA A 74 13.10 4.84 1.08
CA ALA A 74 14.39 4.47 0.50
C ALA A 74 14.34 4.35 -1.04
N LEU A 75 13.15 4.39 -1.65
CA LEU A 75 12.97 4.36 -3.10
C LEU A 75 13.21 5.75 -3.70
N PRO A 76 13.54 5.85 -5.02
CA PRO A 76 13.69 7.13 -5.71
C PRO A 76 12.42 8.01 -5.61
N GLU A 77 12.60 9.32 -5.56
CA GLU A 77 11.51 10.30 -5.36
C GLU A 77 10.43 10.24 -6.45
N GLU A 78 10.83 9.94 -7.68
CA GLU A 78 9.98 9.78 -8.85
C GLU A 78 9.17 8.47 -8.85
N THR A 79 9.41 7.58 -7.90
CA THR A 79 8.68 6.33 -7.78
C THR A 79 7.19 6.62 -7.56
N LEU A 80 6.37 6.19 -8.53
CA LEU A 80 4.93 6.30 -8.47
C LEU A 80 4.35 5.34 -7.42
N VAL A 81 3.43 5.85 -6.62
CA VAL A 81 2.69 5.10 -5.61
C VAL A 81 1.21 5.15 -5.96
N HIS A 82 0.63 4.01 -6.33
CA HIS A 82 -0.81 3.89 -6.58
C HIS A 82 -1.49 3.35 -5.31
N THR A 83 -2.29 4.20 -4.68
CA THR A 83 -2.96 3.87 -3.42
C THR A 83 -4.21 3.01 -3.67
N GLY A 84 -4.57 2.19 -2.67
CA GLY A 84 -5.79 1.39 -2.76
C GLY A 84 -7.07 2.25 -2.86
N HIS A 85 -7.05 3.46 -2.29
CA HIS A 85 -8.13 4.44 -2.38
C HIS A 85 -7.59 5.85 -2.58
N GLY A 86 -8.19 6.57 -3.54
CA GLY A 86 -7.78 7.93 -3.89
C GLY A 86 -6.80 7.95 -5.06
N ASP A 87 -6.21 9.12 -5.25
CA ASP A 87 -5.29 9.38 -6.35
C ASP A 87 -3.91 8.73 -6.10
N GLY A 88 -3.17 8.55 -7.18
CA GLY A 88 -1.76 8.19 -7.09
C GLY A 88 -0.92 9.36 -6.59
N THR A 89 0.26 9.05 -6.08
CA THR A 89 1.25 10.02 -5.57
C THR A 89 2.66 9.55 -5.93
N THR A 90 3.69 10.22 -5.43
CA THR A 90 5.09 9.77 -5.54
C THR A 90 5.77 9.74 -4.19
N ILE A 91 6.87 9.01 -4.09
CA ILE A 91 7.70 8.99 -2.87
C ILE A 91 8.17 10.41 -2.51
N GLY A 92 8.61 11.21 -3.49
CA GLY A 92 9.05 12.59 -3.27
C GLY A 92 7.94 13.52 -2.78
N THR A 93 6.69 13.30 -3.20
CA THR A 93 5.53 14.07 -2.71
C THR A 93 5.22 13.72 -1.26
N GLU A 94 5.27 12.45 -0.89
CA GLU A 94 4.84 11.99 0.44
C GLU A 94 5.92 12.05 1.51
N ALA A 95 7.20 11.84 1.15
CA ALA A 95 8.30 11.75 2.11
C ALA A 95 8.42 12.96 3.07
N PRO A 96 8.21 14.22 2.64
CA PRO A 96 8.25 15.39 3.53
C PRO A 96 7.19 15.36 4.65
N HIS A 97 6.09 14.63 4.47
CA HIS A 97 4.99 14.57 5.43
C HIS A 97 5.21 13.57 6.57
N LEU A 98 6.30 12.80 6.55
CA LEU A 98 6.55 11.77 7.58
C LEU A 98 6.49 12.31 9.00
N ALA A 99 7.14 13.46 9.26
CA ALA A 99 7.19 14.07 10.58
C ALA A 99 5.81 14.50 11.06
N GLU A 100 4.99 15.01 10.14
CA GLU A 100 3.60 15.39 10.41
C GLU A 100 2.75 14.17 10.75
N TRP A 101 2.91 13.05 10.05
CA TRP A 101 2.18 11.82 10.34
C TRP A 101 2.55 11.24 11.70
N ILE A 102 3.83 11.25 12.06
CA ILE A 102 4.30 10.82 13.38
C ILE A 102 3.69 11.69 14.48
N ALA A 103 3.60 13.01 14.28
CA ALA A 103 3.00 13.91 15.26
C ALA A 103 1.48 13.71 15.44
N ARG A 104 0.80 13.21 14.39
CA ARG A 104 -0.64 12.92 14.41
C ARG A 104 -0.97 11.52 14.96
N GLY A 105 -0.07 10.57 14.82
CA GLY A 105 -0.28 9.16 15.16
C GLY A 105 -0.19 8.89 16.66
N GLN A 106 -1.36 8.80 17.30
CA GLN A 106 -1.56 8.29 18.67
C GLN A 106 -1.61 6.76 18.68
#